data_AF-F2LPV9-F1
#
_entry.id   AF-F2LPV9-F1
#
_cell.length_a   1.000
_cell.length_b   1.000
_cell.length_c   1.000
_cell.angle_alpha   90.00
_cell.angle_beta   90.00
_cell.angle_gamma   90.00
#
_symmetry.space_group_name_H-M   'P 1'
#
loop_
_entity.id
_entity.type
_entity.pdbx_description
1 polymer ?
#
loop_
_entity_poly.entity_id
_entity_poly.type
_entity_poly.pdbx_seq_one_letter_code
_entity_poly.pdbx_strand_id
1 'polypeptide(L)'
;MRAIVLDKFGGLDSLVYREIPDPEPLAGHVVIEVKAFGINHAEMHMRRGEWAESAPVSGIECVGIVKSCPGGEFPVGAKVAALMGGLDPIRDFNPLLQMASGVYLSFFGSFVFGTPGFPLSDVPLQAIAADAAAGRLDVKPSRVFGFDQIHEAHRVMEANQAGGKMVVR
;
A
#
# COMPACT_ATOMS: atom_id res chain seq x y z
N MET A 1 -15.39 10.26 6.40
CA MET A 1 -15.06 9.71 5.06
C MET A 1 -15.69 8.34 4.83
N ARG A 2 -15.93 7.96 3.56
CA ARG A 2 -16.25 6.57 3.18
C ARG A 2 -14.97 5.73 3.21
N ALA A 3 -15.03 4.52 3.73
CA ALA A 3 -13.91 3.59 3.82
C ALA A 3 -14.36 2.15 3.54
N ILE A 4 -13.43 1.34 3.07
CA ILE A 4 -13.55 -0.12 3.08
C ILE A 4 -12.88 -0.60 4.37
N VAL A 5 -13.64 -1.29 5.20
CA VAL A 5 -13.21 -1.74 6.52
C VAL A 5 -13.15 -3.26 6.54
N LEU A 6 -12.07 -3.81 7.07
CA LEU A 6 -11.96 -5.22 7.43
C LEU A 6 -12.71 -5.45 8.75
N ASP A 7 -13.91 -6.01 8.69
CA ASP A 7 -14.76 -6.22 9.88
C ASP A 7 -14.36 -7.46 10.69
N LYS A 8 -13.86 -8.49 9.99
CA LYS A 8 -13.37 -9.76 10.54
C LYS A 8 -12.35 -10.35 9.57
N PHE A 9 -11.61 -11.36 9.98
CA PHE A 9 -10.80 -12.13 9.04
C PHE A 9 -11.66 -13.11 8.24
N GLY A 10 -11.29 -13.37 6.98
CA GLY A 10 -11.91 -14.42 6.17
C GLY A 10 -12.11 -14.08 4.70
N GLY A 11 -13.34 -14.34 4.22
CA GLY A 11 -13.76 -14.23 2.82
C GLY A 11 -13.89 -12.80 2.32
N LEU A 12 -14.37 -12.62 1.09
CA LEU A 12 -14.53 -11.27 0.50
C LEU A 12 -15.59 -10.45 1.25
N ASP A 13 -16.58 -11.13 1.85
CA ASP A 13 -17.63 -10.57 2.72
C ASP A 13 -17.09 -9.83 3.96
N SER A 14 -15.82 -10.04 4.27
CA SER A 14 -15.13 -9.38 5.38
C SER A 14 -14.75 -7.92 5.09
N LEU A 15 -14.71 -7.53 3.81
CA LEU A 15 -14.51 -6.14 3.40
C LEU A 15 -15.86 -5.44 3.30
N VAL A 16 -16.15 -4.53 4.22
CA VAL A 16 -17.44 -3.83 4.31
C VAL A 16 -17.29 -2.33 4.10
N TYR A 17 -18.26 -1.72 3.43
CA TYR A 17 -18.29 -0.28 3.23
C TYR A 17 -18.87 0.42 4.46
N ARG A 18 -18.15 1.39 5.01
CA ARG A 18 -18.61 2.18 6.16
C ARG A 18 -18.32 3.66 5.96
N GLU A 19 -19.12 4.50 6.58
CA GLU A 19 -18.71 5.86 6.89
C GLU A 19 -18.03 5.88 8.26
N ILE A 20 -16.82 6.42 8.30
CA ILE A 20 -16.02 6.58 9.51
C ILE A 20 -15.56 8.04 9.64
N PRO A 21 -15.19 8.53 10.83
CA PRO A 21 -14.63 9.87 10.99
C PRO A 21 -13.41 10.10 10.09
N ASP A 22 -13.20 11.35 9.69
CA ASP A 22 -11.95 11.73 9.05
C ASP A 22 -10.79 11.61 10.05
N PRO A 23 -9.57 11.24 9.60
CA PRO A 23 -8.42 11.15 10.49
C PRO A 23 -8.06 12.53 11.06
N GLU A 24 -7.65 12.56 12.32
CA GLU A 24 -7.25 13.79 12.98
C GLU A 24 -5.90 14.31 12.43
N PRO A 25 -5.80 15.62 12.15
CA PRO A 25 -4.56 16.23 11.69
C PRO A 25 -3.62 16.49 12.87
N LEU A 26 -2.75 15.51 13.16
CA LEU A 26 -1.75 15.60 14.23
C LEU A 26 -0.42 16.16 13.73
N ALA A 27 0.37 16.75 14.63
CA ALA A 27 1.75 17.13 14.33
C ALA A 27 2.60 15.89 13.97
N GLY A 28 3.45 16.02 12.95
CA GLY A 28 4.22 14.89 12.40
C GLY A 28 3.42 13.97 11.47
N HIS A 29 2.13 14.22 11.26
CA HIS A 29 1.30 13.50 10.29
C HIS A 29 0.92 14.39 9.10
N VAL A 30 0.61 13.74 7.98
CA VAL A 30 -0.06 14.35 6.83
C VAL A 30 -1.39 13.63 6.59
N VAL A 31 -2.47 14.40 6.47
CA VAL A 31 -3.78 13.87 6.06
C VAL A 31 -3.91 14.03 4.56
N ILE A 32 -4.10 12.91 3.88
CA ILE A 32 -4.22 12.84 2.43
C ILE A 32 -5.68 12.60 2.07
N GLU A 33 -6.24 13.45 1.21
CA GLU A 33 -7.47 13.13 0.49
C GLU A 33 -7.14 12.15 -0.64
N VAL A 34 -7.35 10.86 -0.37
CA VAL A 34 -7.06 9.78 -1.31
C VAL A 34 -7.91 9.92 -2.57
N LYS A 35 -7.25 9.90 -3.73
CA LYS A 35 -7.91 9.94 -5.05
C LYS A 35 -7.88 8.58 -5.75
N ALA A 36 -6.89 7.76 -5.45
CA ALA A 36 -6.82 6.36 -5.87
C ALA A 36 -5.84 5.59 -4.98
N PHE A 37 -5.99 4.27 -4.91
CA PHE A 37 -5.08 3.38 -4.20
C PHE A 37 -4.84 2.08 -4.96
N GLY A 38 -3.68 1.48 -4.74
CA GLY A 38 -3.30 0.23 -5.37
C GLY A 38 -3.80 -0.98 -4.59
N ILE A 39 -4.03 -2.10 -5.28
CA ILE A 39 -4.26 -3.41 -4.64
C ILE A 39 -2.96 -4.22 -4.73
N ASN A 40 -2.55 -4.85 -3.63
CA ASN A 40 -1.42 -5.77 -3.57
C ASN A 40 -1.85 -7.13 -3.00
N HIS A 41 -0.97 -8.13 -3.13
CA HIS A 41 -1.19 -9.43 -2.50
C HIS A 41 -1.18 -9.34 -0.97
N ALA A 42 -0.44 -8.39 -0.40
CA ALA A 42 -0.36 -8.19 1.05
C ALA A 42 -1.74 -7.99 1.68
N GLU A 43 -2.63 -7.19 1.08
CA GLU A 43 -3.98 -6.97 1.61
C GLU A 43 -4.83 -8.25 1.61
N MET A 44 -4.54 -9.23 0.74
CA MET A 44 -5.21 -10.53 0.79
C MET A 44 -4.78 -11.32 2.04
N HIS A 45 -3.49 -11.36 2.32
CA HIS A 45 -2.94 -12.05 3.49
C HIS A 45 -3.41 -11.38 4.79
N MET A 46 -3.43 -10.04 4.84
CA MET A 46 -4.01 -9.28 5.95
C MET A 46 -5.49 -9.64 6.17
N ARG A 47 -6.31 -9.63 5.12
CA ARG A 47 -7.75 -9.97 5.21
C ARG A 47 -8.00 -11.41 5.67
N ARG A 48 -7.15 -12.36 5.27
CA ARG A 48 -7.26 -13.77 5.67
C ARG A 48 -6.77 -14.02 7.09
N GLY A 49 -6.21 -13.03 7.77
CA GLY A 49 -5.65 -13.17 9.12
C GLY A 49 -4.32 -13.92 9.15
N GLU A 50 -3.58 -13.90 8.04
CA GLU A 50 -2.29 -14.59 7.91
C GLU A 50 -1.12 -13.71 8.40
N TRP A 51 -1.39 -12.45 8.75
CA TRP A 51 -0.43 -11.51 9.34
C TRP A 51 -0.74 -11.33 10.82
N ALA A 52 0.28 -11.05 11.63
CA ALA A 52 0.14 -10.86 13.07
C ALA A 52 -0.77 -9.68 13.42
N GLU A 53 -0.72 -8.61 12.60
CA GLU A 53 -1.53 -7.40 12.78
C GLU A 53 -2.04 -6.89 11.43
N SER A 54 -3.23 -6.27 11.45
CA SER A 54 -3.80 -5.56 10.31
C SER A 54 -4.61 -4.36 10.77
N ALA A 55 -4.45 -3.23 10.10
CA ALA A 55 -5.29 -2.06 10.33
C ALA A 55 -6.75 -2.34 9.88
N PRO A 56 -7.77 -1.84 10.60
CA PRO A 56 -9.17 -1.98 10.18
C PRO A 56 -9.45 -1.38 8.79
N VAL A 57 -8.79 -0.28 8.44
CA VAL A 57 -8.73 0.23 7.06
C VAL A 57 -7.37 -0.14 6.53
N SER A 58 -7.32 -1.18 5.69
CA SER A 58 -6.09 -1.66 5.08
C SER A 58 -5.76 -0.91 3.78
N GLY A 59 -4.48 -0.97 3.39
CA GLY A 59 -3.97 -0.39 2.16
C GLY A 59 -2.55 0.12 2.36
N ILE A 60 -1.61 -0.41 1.57
CA ILE A 60 -0.19 -0.07 1.72
C ILE A 60 0.29 1.02 0.77
N GLU A 61 -0.57 1.54 -0.11
CA GLU A 61 -0.20 2.67 -0.96
C GLU A 61 -1.42 3.49 -1.40
N CYS A 62 -1.20 4.78 -1.66
CA CYS A 62 -2.22 5.63 -2.27
C CYS A 62 -1.60 6.82 -3.01
N VAL A 63 -2.42 7.44 -3.85
CA VAL A 63 -2.16 8.77 -4.41
C VAL A 63 -3.29 9.71 -4.03
N GLY A 64 -2.96 10.96 -3.78
CA GLY A 64 -3.96 11.92 -3.34
C GLY A 64 -3.46 13.35 -3.27
N ILE A 65 -4.22 14.17 -2.56
CA ILE A 65 -3.93 15.57 -2.32
C ILE A 65 -3.73 15.79 -0.82
N VAL A 66 -2.73 16.57 -0.43
CA VAL A 66 -2.55 16.97 0.97
C VAL A 66 -3.76 17.81 1.40
N LYS A 67 -4.59 17.24 2.28
CA LYS A 67 -5.75 17.91 2.88
C LYS A 67 -5.31 18.77 4.07
N SER A 68 -4.39 18.26 4.90
CA SER A 68 -3.77 19.00 6.00
C SER A 68 -2.42 18.40 6.39
N CYS A 69 -1.51 19.24 6.85
CA CYS A 69 -0.18 18.84 7.31
C CYS A 69 0.27 19.84 8.40
N PRO A 70 -0.11 19.63 9.67
CA PRO A 70 0.14 20.61 10.73
C PRO A 70 1.62 20.95 10.96
N GLY A 71 2.53 20.02 10.67
CA GLY A 71 3.98 20.26 10.77
C GLY A 71 4.55 21.07 9.61
N GLY A 72 3.79 21.29 8.53
CA GLY A 72 4.21 22.10 7.39
C GLY A 72 5.23 21.43 6.45
N GLU A 73 5.49 20.13 6.62
CA GLU A 73 6.43 19.37 5.79
C GLU A 73 5.96 19.28 4.33
N PHE A 74 4.63 19.28 4.13
CA PHE A 74 4.00 19.27 2.82
C PHE A 74 3.02 20.44 2.65
N PRO A 75 3.04 21.16 1.52
CA PRO A 75 2.04 22.18 1.23
C PRO A 75 0.64 21.58 1.11
N VAL A 76 -0.36 22.22 1.72
CA VAL A 76 -1.77 21.90 1.47
C VAL A 76 -2.09 22.07 -0.01
N GLY A 77 -2.79 21.10 -0.60
CA GLY A 77 -3.07 21.05 -2.04
C GLY A 77 -1.99 20.38 -2.88
N ALA A 78 -0.84 20.00 -2.30
CA ALA A 78 0.18 19.26 -3.02
C ALA A 78 -0.34 17.86 -3.43
N LYS A 79 0.03 17.42 -4.63
CA LYS A 79 -0.18 16.05 -5.09
C LYS A 79 0.89 15.16 -4.49
N VAL A 80 0.48 14.07 -3.86
CA VAL A 80 1.37 13.16 -3.15
C VAL A 80 1.06 11.71 -3.48
N ALA A 81 2.09 10.88 -3.39
CA ALA A 81 1.99 9.43 -3.31
C ALA A 81 2.48 8.99 -1.93
N ALA A 82 1.79 8.06 -1.30
CA ALA A 82 2.18 7.44 -0.05
C ALA A 82 2.36 5.94 -0.26
N LEU A 83 3.43 5.39 0.30
CA LEU A 83 3.80 3.98 0.26
C LEU A 83 4.15 3.59 1.69
N MET A 84 3.45 2.64 2.27
CA MET A 84 3.77 2.14 3.60
C MET A 84 5.10 1.38 3.53
N GLY A 85 6.02 1.77 4.41
CA GLY A 85 7.26 1.06 4.68
C GLY A 85 7.25 0.52 6.11
N GLY A 86 8.09 -0.48 6.36
CA GLY A 86 8.23 -1.10 7.68
C GLY A 86 8.71 -2.54 7.54
N LEU A 87 9.67 -2.92 8.37
CA LEU A 87 10.11 -4.30 8.54
C LEU A 87 9.73 -4.66 9.96
N ASP A 88 8.86 -5.64 10.15
CA ASP A 88 8.75 -6.30 11.44
C ASP A 88 9.75 -7.47 11.45
N PRO A 89 10.79 -7.45 12.29
CA PRO A 89 11.79 -8.50 12.28
C PRO A 89 11.19 -9.81 12.79
N ILE A 90 11.49 -10.93 12.11
CA ILE A 90 11.25 -12.26 12.66
C ILE A 90 12.27 -12.48 13.78
N ARG A 91 11.81 -12.31 15.03
CA ARG A 91 12.64 -12.54 16.22
C ARG A 91 12.96 -14.03 16.33
N ASP A 92 14.21 -14.33 16.69
CA ASP A 92 14.69 -15.69 16.99
C ASP A 92 14.64 -16.70 15.83
N PHE A 93 14.64 -16.23 14.56
CA PHE A 93 14.77 -17.14 13.42
C PHE A 93 16.17 -17.76 13.35
N ASN A 94 16.25 -19.07 13.63
CA ASN A 94 17.44 -19.89 13.50
C ASN A 94 17.28 -20.88 12.31
N PRO A 95 17.84 -20.56 11.13
CA PRO A 95 17.67 -21.38 9.94
C PRO A 95 18.26 -22.79 10.10
N LEU A 96 19.27 -22.99 10.96
CA LEU A 96 19.87 -24.31 11.17
C LEU A 96 18.92 -25.29 11.86
N LEU A 97 18.09 -24.78 12.79
CA LEU A 97 17.13 -25.59 13.54
C LEU A 97 15.76 -25.66 12.87
N GLN A 98 15.41 -24.63 12.09
CA GLN A 98 14.03 -24.41 11.64
C GLN A 98 13.83 -24.62 10.13
N MET A 99 14.89 -24.77 9.33
CA MET A 99 14.77 -25.08 7.90
C MET A 99 15.14 -26.52 7.58
N ALA A 100 14.34 -27.17 6.74
CA ALA A 100 14.65 -28.49 6.23
C ALA A 100 15.89 -28.45 5.30
N SER A 101 16.67 -29.54 5.33
CA SER A 101 17.82 -29.70 4.43
C SER A 101 17.38 -29.66 2.96
N GLY A 102 18.10 -28.88 2.14
CA GLY A 102 17.79 -28.72 0.71
C GLY A 102 16.85 -27.57 0.36
N VAL A 103 16.37 -26.80 1.34
CA VAL A 103 15.57 -25.57 1.09
C VAL A 103 16.51 -24.39 0.79
N TYR A 104 16.21 -23.66 -0.29
CA TYR A 104 16.90 -22.42 -0.65
C TYR A 104 16.19 -21.21 -0.04
N LEU A 105 16.90 -20.40 0.75
CA LEU A 105 16.40 -19.12 1.27
C LEU A 105 16.77 -18.00 0.30
N SER A 106 15.78 -17.29 -0.22
CA SER A 106 15.96 -16.09 -1.04
C SER A 106 15.43 -14.87 -0.29
N PHE A 107 16.16 -13.76 -0.36
CA PHE A 107 15.75 -12.49 0.23
C PHE A 107 15.51 -11.47 -0.87
N PHE A 108 14.50 -10.62 -0.67
CA PHE A 108 14.39 -9.34 -1.36
C PHE A 108 14.35 -8.24 -0.31
N GLY A 109 15.12 -7.17 -0.51
CA GLY A 109 15.15 -6.03 0.39
C GLY A 109 14.09 -5.00 -0.02
N SER A 110 13.22 -4.63 0.92
CA SER A 110 12.39 -3.43 0.79
C SER A 110 12.95 -2.36 1.70
N PHE A 111 13.68 -1.40 1.14
CA PHE A 111 14.31 -0.32 1.90
C PHE A 111 13.35 0.85 2.06
N VAL A 112 13.30 1.42 3.26
CA VAL A 112 12.51 2.63 3.51
C VAL A 112 13.26 3.82 2.89
N PHE A 113 12.67 4.38 1.84
CA PHE A 113 13.16 5.59 1.20
C PHE A 113 13.15 6.79 2.15
N GLY A 114 14.13 7.67 2.03
CA GLY A 114 14.22 8.90 2.82
C GLY A 114 14.92 8.73 4.17
N THR A 115 15.49 7.57 4.43
CA THR A 115 16.41 7.38 5.58
C THR A 115 17.82 7.86 5.23
N PRO A 116 18.69 8.18 6.21
CA PRO A 116 20.07 8.55 5.92
C PRO A 116 20.85 7.49 5.11
N GLY A 117 20.51 6.21 5.25
CA GLY A 117 21.11 5.10 4.50
C GLY A 117 20.50 4.89 3.10
N PHE A 118 19.38 5.55 2.79
CA PHE A 118 18.72 5.45 1.49
C PHE A 118 17.96 6.75 1.17
N PRO A 119 18.68 7.85 0.87
CA PRO A 119 18.07 9.16 0.70
C PRO A 119 17.18 9.20 -0.55
N LEU A 120 16.07 9.96 -0.48
CA LEU A 120 15.15 10.10 -1.61
C LEU A 120 15.81 10.66 -2.88
N SER A 121 16.90 11.43 -2.73
CA SER A 121 17.68 11.98 -3.84
C SER A 121 18.28 10.92 -4.76
N ASP A 122 18.53 9.72 -4.23
CA ASP A 122 19.17 8.64 -4.98
C ASP A 122 18.15 7.86 -5.82
N VAL A 123 16.86 8.12 -5.63
CA VAL A 123 15.78 7.53 -6.40
C VAL A 123 15.29 8.56 -7.41
N PRO A 124 15.35 8.29 -8.72
CA PRO A 124 14.96 9.24 -9.75
C PRO A 124 13.44 9.34 -9.91
N LEU A 125 12.68 9.47 -8.82
CA LEU A 125 11.22 9.51 -8.79
C LEU A 125 10.67 10.60 -9.71
N GLN A 126 11.28 11.79 -9.70
CA GLN A 126 10.85 12.89 -10.54
C GLN A 126 11.09 12.61 -12.03
N ALA A 127 12.19 11.93 -12.38
CA ALA A 127 12.48 11.55 -13.76
C ALA A 127 11.51 10.46 -14.23
N ILE A 128 11.22 9.45 -13.40
CA ILE A 128 10.21 8.42 -13.69
C ILE A 128 8.84 9.05 -13.93
N ALA A 129 8.43 9.99 -13.06
CA ALA A 129 7.18 10.72 -13.22
C ALA A 129 7.15 11.56 -14.51
N ALA A 130 8.27 12.20 -14.87
CA ALA A 130 8.39 12.96 -16.11
C ALA A 130 8.37 12.06 -17.35
N ASP A 131 9.01 10.89 -17.31
CA ASP A 131 8.99 9.91 -18.38
C ASP A 131 7.59 9.32 -18.59
N ALA A 132 6.91 8.99 -17.50
CA ALA A 132 5.50 8.58 -17.52
C ALA A 132 4.60 9.68 -18.13
N ALA A 133 4.76 10.93 -17.69
CA ALA A 133 3.99 12.07 -18.21
C ALA A 133 4.27 12.33 -19.69
N ALA A 134 5.51 12.10 -20.15
CA ALA A 134 5.91 12.22 -21.54
C ALA A 134 5.57 10.98 -22.40
N GLY A 135 4.96 9.94 -21.81
CA GLY A 135 4.63 8.69 -22.50
C GLY A 135 5.83 7.82 -22.88
N ARG A 136 7.02 8.08 -22.30
CA ARG A 136 8.22 7.25 -22.48
C ARG A 136 8.17 5.96 -21.67
N LEU A 137 7.39 5.94 -20.60
CA LEU A 137 7.10 4.76 -19.80
C LEU A 137 5.59 4.49 -19.84
N ASP A 138 5.20 3.26 -20.22
CA ASP A 138 3.81 2.82 -20.09
C ASP A 138 3.54 2.45 -18.63
N VAL A 139 2.86 3.35 -17.93
CA VAL A 139 2.53 3.21 -16.51
C VAL A 139 1.03 3.00 -16.28
N LYS A 140 0.28 2.61 -17.31
CA LYS A 140 -1.16 2.41 -17.19
C LYS A 140 -1.47 1.26 -16.23
N PRO A 141 -2.44 1.42 -15.31
CA PRO A 141 -2.94 0.30 -14.54
C PRO A 141 -3.47 -0.78 -15.49
N SER A 142 -3.16 -2.03 -15.18
CA SER A 142 -3.73 -3.20 -15.86
C SER A 142 -5.25 -3.22 -15.78
N ARG A 143 -5.80 -2.78 -14.64
CA ARG A 143 -7.23 -2.69 -14.35
C ARG A 143 -7.51 -1.53 -13.41
N VAL A 144 -8.68 -0.91 -13.60
CA VAL A 144 -9.20 0.15 -12.72
C VAL A 144 -10.59 -0.28 -12.25
N PHE A 145 -10.78 -0.30 -10.94
CA PHE A 145 -12.03 -0.64 -10.28
C PHE A 145 -12.65 0.61 -9.64
N GLY A 146 -13.97 0.65 -9.57
CA GLY A 146 -14.68 1.60 -8.72
C GLY A 146 -14.56 1.24 -7.24
N PHE A 147 -14.71 2.23 -6.37
CA PHE A 147 -14.71 2.04 -4.92
C PHE A 147 -15.65 0.90 -4.45
N ASP A 148 -16.82 0.76 -5.06
CA ASP A 148 -17.84 -0.27 -4.78
C ASP A 148 -17.51 -1.67 -5.32
N GLN A 149 -16.38 -1.82 -6.01
CA GLN A 149 -15.96 -3.07 -6.64
C GLN A 149 -14.79 -3.76 -5.89
N ILE A 150 -14.56 -3.46 -4.61
CA ILE A 150 -13.39 -4.00 -3.89
C ILE A 150 -13.37 -5.54 -3.84
N HIS A 151 -14.53 -6.18 -3.74
CA HIS A 151 -14.63 -7.64 -3.76
C HIS A 151 -14.16 -8.23 -5.08
N GLU A 152 -14.49 -7.59 -6.20
CA GLU A 152 -14.03 -8.01 -7.53
C GLU A 152 -12.54 -7.77 -7.70
N ALA A 153 -12.03 -6.62 -7.24
CA ALA A 153 -10.60 -6.32 -7.27
C ALA A 153 -9.78 -7.39 -6.52
N HIS A 154 -10.24 -7.77 -5.32
CA HIS A 154 -9.63 -8.86 -4.56
C HIS A 154 -9.77 -10.20 -5.29
N ARG A 155 -10.97 -10.56 -5.79
CA ARG A 155 -11.20 -11.81 -6.54
C ARG A 155 -10.23 -11.98 -7.71
N VAL A 156 -10.01 -10.94 -8.50
CA VAL A 156 -9.05 -10.94 -9.62
C VAL A 156 -7.62 -11.14 -9.12
N MET A 157 -7.25 -10.51 -7.98
CA MET A 157 -5.95 -10.73 -7.35
C MET A 157 -5.79 -12.19 -6.91
N GLU A 158 -6.80 -12.78 -6.26
CA GLU A 158 -6.72 -14.16 -5.78
C GLU A 158 -6.67 -15.18 -6.92
N ALA A 159 -7.28 -14.86 -8.06
CA ALA A 159 -7.23 -15.69 -9.26
C ALA A 159 -5.89 -15.57 -10.02
N ASN A 160 -4.92 -14.78 -9.54
CA ASN A 160 -3.69 -14.44 -10.25
C ASN A 160 -3.93 -13.83 -11.64
N GLN A 161 -5.01 -13.04 -11.78
CA GLN A 161 -5.43 -12.43 -13.04
C GLN A 161 -5.15 -10.92 -13.10
N ALA A 162 -4.38 -10.38 -12.16
CA ALA A 162 -4.04 -8.97 -12.12
C ALA A 162 -3.35 -8.52 -13.41
N GLY A 163 -2.32 -9.25 -13.86
CA GLY A 163 -1.60 -8.95 -15.10
C GLY A 163 -0.79 -7.65 -15.08
N GLY A 164 -0.67 -7.01 -13.91
CA GLY A 164 0.01 -5.74 -13.70
C GLY A 164 -0.57 -5.02 -12.48
N LYS A 165 -0.34 -3.71 -12.37
CA LYS A 165 -0.87 -2.95 -11.23
C LYS A 165 -2.37 -2.76 -11.36
N MET A 166 -3.12 -3.10 -10.32
CA MET A 166 -4.56 -2.82 -10.21
C MET A 166 -4.79 -1.63 -9.29
N VAL A 167 -5.73 -0.78 -9.66
CA VAL A 167 -6.04 0.48 -8.95
C VAL A 167 -7.53 0.58 -8.68
N VAL A 168 -7.89 1.15 -7.52
CA VAL A 168 -9.26 1.55 -7.16
C VAL A 168 -9.36 3.06 -7.14
N ARG A 169 -10.43 3.63 -7.71
CA ARG A 169 -10.72 5.07 -7.70
C ARG A 169 -12.20 5.38 -7.48
#